data_AF-A0A1H4CPP6-F1
#
_entry.id   AF-A0A1H4CPP6-F1
#
_cell.length_a   1.000
_cell.length_b   1.000
_cell.length_c   1.000
_cell.angle_alpha   90.00
_cell.angle_beta   90.00
_cell.angle_gamma   90.00
#
_symmetry.space_group_name_H-M   'P 1'
#
loop_
_entity.id
_entity.type
_entity.pdbx_description
1 polymer ?
#
loop_
_entity_poly.entity_id
_entity_poly.type
_entity_poly.pdbx_seq_one_letter_code
_entity_poly.pdbx_strand_id
1 'polypeptide(L)'
;MIITYRNKLSPNFLIVGIFQLTLISHGIFVWASGLFFIFLFVQVEKEPIKKRALFESIVFLILLVFSIIRFGFFLSGKILPYFVSAFWGNLSLYILCILAWLVLRSIEIGKFRNSLKNVYAPILKIHVAIFYFQFIVYLFFAHYIDFLEPFTGQQSRYNANFAVIQGIHVVRCTGLFVEPSTYSGVVLFLVSLLLICNGFKKNRRLLVFAIISIFLSFSTAAVIIASLFVVYILISERYSLKAYIYIIISTLLLAFFAGGKIIDFYNAQDSRYNQASGLRYRFIEVVLNRNNDEALFAKGAFALENKLALSTTGDNGNKSIASLNDSGLLFFLWAKFGFLGIFYFVILCLWQLKSSRKNLVFFLFVSSTKVTIFCPLFVLYFSFTAFKDINLLDVYSRLRQTQESSKEKNKLEVL
;
A
#
# COMPACT_ATOMS: atom_id res chain seq x y z
N MET A 1 -15.25 -20.05 -32.63
CA MET A 1 -14.01 -20.43 -31.93
C MET A 1 -13.21 -19.20 -31.45
N ILE A 2 -12.95 -18.19 -32.29
CA ILE A 2 -12.19 -16.96 -31.92
C ILE A 2 -12.86 -16.13 -30.81
N ILE A 3 -14.19 -15.96 -30.85
CA ILE A 3 -14.94 -15.21 -29.81
C ILE A 3 -14.87 -15.92 -28.45
N THR A 4 -14.91 -17.24 -28.43
CA THR A 4 -14.86 -18.05 -27.20
C THR A 4 -13.47 -18.02 -26.54
N TYR A 5 -12.39 -17.94 -27.34
CA TYR A 5 -11.02 -17.80 -26.84
C TYR A 5 -10.76 -16.40 -26.24
N ARG A 6 -11.33 -15.34 -26.84
CA ARG A 6 -11.19 -13.96 -26.37
C ARG A 6 -11.69 -13.77 -24.93
N ASN A 7 -12.83 -14.36 -24.58
CA ASN A 7 -13.43 -14.24 -23.25
C ASN A 7 -12.66 -14.96 -22.13
N LYS A 8 -11.79 -15.94 -22.45
CA LYS A 8 -11.00 -16.68 -21.44
C LYS A 8 -9.63 -16.06 -21.16
N LEU A 9 -9.01 -15.41 -22.15
CA LEU A 9 -7.64 -14.90 -22.03
C LEU A 9 -7.56 -13.52 -21.39
N SER A 10 -8.56 -12.65 -21.60
CA SER A 10 -8.47 -11.26 -21.14
C SER A 10 -8.36 -11.09 -19.62
N PRO A 11 -9.06 -11.85 -18.74
CA PRO A 11 -8.91 -11.67 -17.30
C PRO A 11 -7.50 -12.00 -16.82
N ASN A 12 -6.80 -12.92 -17.50
CA ASN A 12 -5.45 -13.34 -17.12
C ASN A 12 -4.43 -12.21 -17.32
N PHE A 13 -4.56 -11.40 -18.38
CA PHE A 13 -3.69 -10.23 -18.57
C PHE A 13 -3.83 -9.24 -17.41
N LEU A 14 -5.06 -9.03 -16.94
CA LEU A 14 -5.31 -8.14 -15.80
C LEU A 14 -4.76 -8.73 -14.49
N ILE A 15 -4.88 -10.05 -14.28
CA ILE A 15 -4.29 -10.74 -13.11
C ILE A 15 -2.77 -10.62 -13.12
N VAL A 16 -2.11 -10.98 -14.22
CA VAL A 16 -0.65 -10.92 -14.34
C VAL A 16 -0.16 -9.48 -14.18
N GLY A 17 -0.80 -8.54 -14.88
CA GLY A 17 -0.42 -7.13 -14.83
C GLY A 17 -0.52 -6.54 -13.43
N ILE A 18 -1.64 -6.73 -12.74
CA ILE A 18 -1.83 -6.22 -11.38
C ILE A 18 -0.95 -6.96 -10.38
N PHE A 19 -0.75 -8.27 -10.55
CA PHE A 19 0.17 -9.02 -9.70
C PHE A 19 1.57 -8.42 -9.76
N GLN A 20 2.10 -8.15 -10.96
CA GLN A 20 3.40 -7.51 -11.12
C GLN A 20 3.46 -6.09 -10.53
N LEU A 21 2.38 -5.30 -10.62
CA LEU A 21 2.29 -3.99 -9.94
C LEU A 21 2.30 -4.11 -8.41
N THR A 22 1.91 -5.26 -7.84
CA THR A 22 2.01 -5.50 -6.39
C THR A 22 3.40 -5.95 -5.93
N LEU A 23 4.32 -6.29 -6.84
CA LEU A 23 5.69 -6.70 -6.54
C LEU A 23 6.58 -5.48 -6.27
N ILE A 24 6.28 -4.77 -5.19
CA ILE A 24 6.90 -3.47 -4.88
C ILE A 24 8.41 -3.55 -4.60
N SER A 25 8.94 -4.74 -4.36
CA SER A 25 10.37 -5.00 -4.18
C SER A 25 11.14 -5.35 -5.46
N HIS A 26 10.46 -5.57 -6.59
CA HIS A 26 11.10 -6.06 -7.82
C HIS A 26 11.55 -4.95 -8.80
N GLY A 27 11.41 -3.68 -8.39
CA GLY A 27 11.85 -2.53 -9.17
C GLY A 27 10.94 -2.16 -10.34
N ILE A 28 11.37 -1.11 -11.07
CA ILE A 28 10.55 -0.43 -12.08
C ILE A 28 10.24 -1.29 -13.31
N PHE A 29 11.16 -2.19 -13.71
CA PHE A 29 10.99 -3.00 -14.91
C PHE A 29 9.85 -4.01 -14.78
N VAL A 30 9.69 -4.63 -13.59
CA VAL A 30 8.55 -5.50 -13.32
C VAL A 30 7.25 -4.72 -13.33
N TRP A 31 7.25 -3.47 -12.84
CA TRP A 31 6.07 -2.63 -12.92
C TRP A 31 5.74 -2.21 -14.36
N ALA A 32 6.77 -1.99 -15.20
CA ALA A 32 6.58 -1.65 -16.60
C ALA A 32 6.01 -2.84 -17.38
N SER A 33 6.51 -4.05 -17.11
CA SER A 33 5.92 -5.30 -17.60
C SER A 33 4.46 -5.45 -17.15
N GLY A 34 4.17 -5.12 -15.89
CA GLY A 34 2.80 -5.18 -15.35
C GLY A 34 1.86 -4.24 -16.09
N LEU A 35 2.30 -3.01 -16.33
CA LEU A 35 1.56 -2.01 -17.09
C LEU A 35 1.35 -2.44 -18.54
N PHE A 36 2.34 -3.06 -19.17
CA PHE A 36 2.23 -3.63 -20.52
C PHE A 36 1.11 -4.67 -20.61
N PHE A 37 1.01 -5.61 -19.64
CA PHE A 37 -0.09 -6.57 -19.60
C PHE A 37 -1.47 -5.93 -19.40
N ILE A 38 -1.57 -4.87 -18.59
CA ILE A 38 -2.83 -4.13 -18.44
C ILE A 38 -3.18 -3.39 -19.74
N PHE A 39 -2.19 -2.87 -20.46
CA PHE A 39 -2.41 -2.25 -21.76
C PHE A 39 -2.90 -3.28 -22.80
N LEU A 40 -2.31 -4.49 -22.83
CA LEU A 40 -2.81 -5.59 -23.66
C LEU A 40 -4.25 -5.94 -23.33
N PHE A 41 -4.63 -5.98 -22.05
CA PHE A 41 -6.03 -6.16 -21.64
C PHE A 41 -6.93 -5.09 -22.27
N VAL A 42 -6.56 -3.80 -22.15
CA VAL A 42 -7.32 -2.68 -22.72
C VAL A 42 -7.45 -2.79 -24.24
N GLN A 43 -6.39 -3.17 -24.94
CA GLN A 43 -6.41 -3.35 -26.40
C GLN A 43 -7.30 -4.53 -26.82
N VAL A 44 -7.13 -5.69 -26.18
CA VAL A 44 -7.92 -6.90 -26.47
C VAL A 44 -9.40 -6.66 -26.19
N GLU A 45 -9.73 -5.93 -25.15
CA GLU A 45 -11.11 -5.65 -24.75
C GLU A 45 -11.71 -4.39 -25.38
N LYS A 46 -10.89 -3.65 -26.14
CA LYS A 46 -11.22 -2.36 -26.76
C LYS A 46 -11.85 -1.41 -25.74
N GLU A 47 -11.25 -1.30 -24.54
CA GLU A 47 -11.71 -0.37 -23.53
C GLU A 47 -11.23 1.05 -23.88
N PRO A 48 -12.14 2.02 -24.12
CA PRO A 48 -11.71 3.37 -24.44
C PRO A 48 -11.16 4.08 -23.19
N ILE A 49 -10.10 4.86 -23.38
CA ILE A 49 -9.59 5.76 -22.34
C ILE A 49 -10.69 6.76 -21.99
N LYS A 50 -11.04 6.83 -20.70
CA LYS A 50 -12.11 7.74 -20.24
C LYS A 50 -11.57 9.16 -20.16
N LYS A 51 -12.36 10.15 -20.63
CA LYS A 51 -12.01 11.58 -20.56
C LYS A 51 -11.62 12.02 -19.14
N ARG A 52 -12.34 11.52 -18.14
CA ARG A 52 -12.06 11.79 -16.72
C ARG A 52 -10.68 11.27 -16.30
N ALA A 53 -10.35 10.02 -16.60
CA ALA A 53 -9.06 9.43 -16.27
C ALA A 53 -7.92 10.17 -16.98
N LEU A 54 -8.13 10.57 -18.24
CA LEU A 54 -7.19 11.40 -18.99
C LEU A 54 -6.96 12.76 -18.33
N PHE A 55 -8.03 13.47 -17.97
CA PHE A 55 -7.94 14.76 -17.28
C PHE A 55 -7.18 14.65 -15.96
N GLU A 56 -7.52 13.67 -15.10
CA GLU A 56 -6.82 13.42 -13.83
C GLU A 56 -5.32 13.13 -14.06
N SER A 57 -4.98 12.38 -15.12
CA SER A 57 -3.60 12.08 -15.47
C SER A 57 -2.82 13.29 -16.00
N ILE A 58 -3.47 14.17 -16.77
CA ILE A 58 -2.89 15.45 -17.22
C ILE A 58 -2.58 16.33 -16.01
N VAL A 59 -3.48 16.41 -15.02
CA VAL A 59 -3.22 17.15 -13.78
C VAL A 59 -1.99 16.60 -13.06
N PHE A 60 -1.86 15.27 -12.94
CA PHE A 60 -0.66 14.67 -12.35
C PHE A 60 0.61 14.95 -13.17
N LEU A 61 0.51 14.96 -14.50
CA LEU A 61 1.64 15.29 -15.37
C LEU A 61 2.07 16.75 -15.18
N ILE A 62 1.13 17.68 -15.06
CA ILE A 62 1.42 19.10 -14.79
C ILE A 62 2.14 19.24 -13.44
N LEU A 63 1.64 18.58 -12.38
CA LEU A 63 2.30 18.58 -11.07
C LEU A 63 3.70 17.97 -11.11
N LEU A 64 3.89 16.93 -11.93
CA LEU A 64 5.21 16.32 -12.15
C LEU A 64 6.14 17.28 -12.88
N VAL A 65 5.68 17.99 -13.91
CA VAL A 65 6.46 19.01 -14.63
C VAL A 65 6.88 20.13 -13.68
N PHE A 66 5.98 20.65 -12.84
CA PHE A 66 6.34 21.63 -11.82
C PHE A 66 7.41 21.09 -10.84
N SER A 67 7.32 19.81 -10.47
CA SER A 67 8.31 19.16 -9.61
C SER A 67 9.67 19.01 -10.29
N ILE A 68 9.70 18.73 -11.60
CA ILE A 68 10.91 18.66 -12.42
C ILE A 68 11.58 20.03 -12.51
N ILE A 69 10.81 21.08 -12.86
CA ILE A 69 11.33 22.46 -12.95
C ILE A 69 11.89 22.88 -11.60
N ARG A 70 11.16 22.65 -10.51
CA ARG A 70 11.63 22.95 -9.15
C ARG A 70 12.95 22.23 -8.85
N PHE A 71 13.03 20.93 -9.14
CA PHE A 71 14.23 20.16 -8.89
C PHE A 71 15.43 20.65 -9.71
N GLY A 72 15.25 20.79 -11.02
CA GLY A 72 16.32 21.15 -11.97
C GLY A 72 16.89 22.54 -11.71
N PHE A 73 16.03 23.56 -11.59
CA PHE A 73 16.46 24.96 -11.49
C PHE A 73 16.82 25.39 -10.06
N PHE A 74 16.18 24.84 -9.03
CA PHE A 74 16.30 25.38 -7.67
C PHE A 74 16.99 24.45 -6.66
N LEU A 75 17.03 23.14 -6.92
CA LEU A 75 17.48 22.15 -5.93
C LEU A 75 18.71 21.36 -6.33
N SER A 76 18.93 21.09 -7.61
CA SER A 76 19.99 20.20 -8.11
C SER A 76 21.38 20.51 -7.55
N GLY A 77 21.74 21.79 -7.42
CA GLY A 77 23.02 22.23 -6.83
C GLY A 77 23.06 22.34 -5.29
N LYS A 78 21.95 22.06 -4.59
CA LYS A 78 21.81 22.23 -3.13
C LYS A 78 21.55 20.92 -2.37
N ILE A 79 21.43 19.81 -3.08
CA ILE A 79 21.09 18.49 -2.54
C ILE A 79 22.26 17.52 -2.70
N LEU A 80 22.22 16.39 -1.99
CA LEU A 80 23.25 15.37 -2.11
C LEU A 80 23.33 14.79 -3.54
N PRO A 81 24.54 14.49 -4.06
CA PRO A 81 24.74 14.04 -5.44
C PRO A 81 23.94 12.79 -5.83
N TYR A 82 23.71 11.87 -4.88
CA TYR A 82 22.96 10.65 -5.18
C TYR A 82 21.48 10.91 -5.53
N PHE A 83 20.88 12.03 -5.09
CA PHE A 83 19.54 12.40 -5.53
C PHE A 83 19.54 12.87 -6.97
N VAL A 84 20.62 13.53 -7.40
CA VAL A 84 20.82 13.95 -8.79
C VAL A 84 20.98 12.72 -9.68
N SER A 85 21.79 11.73 -9.26
CA SER A 85 21.93 10.49 -10.03
C SER A 85 20.65 9.63 -10.05
N ALA A 86 19.87 9.63 -8.96
CA ALA A 86 18.60 8.92 -8.89
C ALA A 86 17.42 9.62 -9.61
N PHE A 87 17.61 10.84 -10.12
CA PHE A 87 16.54 11.65 -10.69
C PHE A 87 15.77 10.93 -11.79
N TRP A 88 16.46 10.39 -12.79
CA TRP A 88 15.84 9.73 -13.95
C TRP A 88 15.09 8.45 -13.56
N GLY A 89 15.60 7.70 -12.58
CA GLY A 89 14.92 6.53 -12.05
C GLY A 89 13.61 6.91 -11.35
N ASN A 90 13.64 7.92 -10.50
CA ASN A 90 12.45 8.44 -9.82
C ASN A 90 11.44 9.06 -10.80
N LEU A 91 11.92 9.78 -11.82
CA LEU A 91 11.06 10.36 -12.86
C LEU A 91 10.32 9.28 -13.63
N SER A 92 11.05 8.23 -14.05
CA SER A 92 10.47 7.09 -14.75
C SER A 92 9.41 6.39 -13.90
N LEU A 93 9.68 6.26 -12.60
CA LEU A 93 8.74 5.68 -11.64
C LEU A 93 7.46 6.52 -11.52
N TYR A 94 7.55 7.85 -11.48
CA TYR A 94 6.38 8.73 -11.43
C TYR A 94 5.57 8.67 -12.73
N ILE A 95 6.23 8.68 -13.90
CA ILE A 95 5.57 8.51 -15.19
C ILE A 95 4.81 7.17 -15.22
N LEU A 96 5.44 6.10 -14.75
CA LEU A 96 4.81 4.78 -14.68
C LEU A 96 3.58 4.78 -13.77
N CYS A 97 3.65 5.43 -12.60
CA CYS A 97 2.50 5.58 -11.71
C CYS A 97 1.35 6.36 -12.36
N ILE A 98 1.65 7.43 -13.12
CA ILE A 98 0.64 8.21 -13.85
C ILE A 98 -0.01 7.36 -14.97
N LEU A 99 0.78 6.59 -15.71
CA LEU A 99 0.24 5.70 -16.74
C LEU A 99 -0.60 4.56 -16.14
N ALA A 100 -0.14 3.98 -15.03
CA ALA A 100 -0.92 2.99 -14.28
C ALA A 100 -2.24 3.60 -13.80
N TRP A 101 -2.22 4.85 -13.31
CA TRP A 101 -3.43 5.58 -12.93
C TRP A 101 -4.39 5.72 -14.12
N LEU A 102 -3.91 6.26 -15.25
CA LEU A 102 -4.71 6.48 -16.45
C LEU A 102 -5.48 5.23 -16.87
N VAL A 103 -4.77 4.10 -16.93
CA VAL A 103 -5.31 2.84 -17.44
C VAL A 103 -6.24 2.20 -16.41
N LEU A 104 -5.80 2.06 -15.16
CA LEU A 104 -6.61 1.46 -14.09
C LEU A 104 -7.89 2.26 -13.82
N ARG A 105 -7.79 3.59 -13.82
CA ARG A 105 -8.94 4.48 -13.63
C ARG A 105 -9.91 4.41 -14.80
N SER A 106 -9.42 4.27 -16.03
CA SER A 106 -10.28 4.06 -17.20
C SER A 106 -11.05 2.74 -17.11
N ILE A 107 -10.41 1.66 -16.65
CA ILE A 107 -11.07 0.36 -16.42
C ILE A 107 -12.10 0.46 -15.28
N GLU A 108 -11.78 1.17 -14.19
CA GLU A 108 -12.65 1.28 -13.02
C GLU A 108 -13.94 2.06 -13.30
N ILE A 109 -13.86 3.14 -14.07
CA ILE A 109 -15.03 3.92 -14.52
C ILE A 109 -15.73 3.21 -15.70
N GLY A 110 -15.03 2.29 -16.37
CA GLY A 110 -15.47 1.62 -17.58
C GLY A 110 -16.34 0.39 -17.37
N LYS A 111 -16.63 -0.29 -18.50
CA LYS A 111 -17.52 -1.46 -18.52
C LYS A 111 -16.89 -2.68 -17.82
N PHE A 112 -15.56 -2.71 -17.69
CA PHE A 112 -14.80 -3.81 -17.08
C PHE A 112 -14.44 -3.61 -15.61
N ARG A 113 -15.08 -2.67 -14.93
CA ARG A 113 -14.93 -2.48 -13.48
C ARG A 113 -15.03 -3.78 -12.68
N ASN A 114 -15.98 -4.65 -13.04
CA ASN A 114 -16.17 -5.92 -12.35
C ASN A 114 -15.02 -6.91 -12.57
N SER A 115 -14.42 -6.91 -13.77
CA SER A 115 -13.21 -7.70 -14.02
C SER A 115 -12.10 -7.27 -13.08
N LEU A 116 -11.88 -5.96 -12.94
CA LEU A 116 -10.87 -5.40 -12.04
C LEU A 116 -11.12 -5.78 -10.56
N LYS A 117 -12.38 -5.74 -10.09
CA LYS A 117 -12.76 -6.19 -8.73
C LYS A 117 -12.49 -7.68 -8.48
N ASN A 118 -12.62 -8.51 -9.50
CA ASN A 118 -12.47 -9.96 -9.39
C ASN A 118 -11.01 -10.42 -9.36
N VAL A 119 -10.06 -9.54 -9.73
CA VAL A 119 -8.62 -9.86 -9.78
C VAL A 119 -7.95 -9.89 -8.40
N TYR A 120 -8.51 -9.22 -7.39
CA TYR A 120 -7.87 -9.14 -6.07
C TYR A 120 -7.79 -10.48 -5.33
N ALA A 121 -8.83 -11.31 -5.44
CA ALA A 121 -8.85 -12.61 -4.79
C ALA A 121 -7.76 -13.56 -5.30
N PRO A 122 -7.57 -13.78 -6.63
CA PRO A 122 -6.48 -14.62 -7.12
C PRO A 122 -5.09 -14.05 -6.80
N ILE A 123 -4.89 -12.73 -6.86
CA ILE A 123 -3.60 -12.12 -6.49
C ILE A 123 -3.28 -12.35 -5.02
N LEU A 124 -4.25 -12.12 -4.13
CA LEU A 124 -4.07 -12.38 -2.71
C LEU A 124 -3.78 -13.87 -2.44
N LYS A 125 -4.45 -14.80 -3.14
CA LYS A 125 -4.16 -16.23 -3.06
C LYS A 125 -2.70 -16.53 -3.43
N ILE A 126 -2.17 -15.95 -4.49
CA ILE A 126 -0.77 -16.16 -4.92
C ILE A 126 0.20 -15.71 -3.82
N HIS A 127 0.05 -14.48 -3.31
CA HIS A 127 0.90 -13.97 -2.23
C HIS A 127 0.85 -14.80 -0.95
N VAL A 128 -0.35 -15.21 -0.55
CA VAL A 128 -0.56 -16.02 0.65
C VAL A 128 -0.02 -17.45 0.45
N ALA A 129 -0.22 -18.05 -0.72
CA ALA A 129 0.30 -19.38 -1.03
C ALA A 129 1.83 -19.42 -1.03
N ILE A 130 2.49 -18.44 -1.66
CA ILE A 130 3.96 -18.36 -1.68
C ILE A 130 4.51 -18.17 -0.27
N PHE A 131 3.86 -17.32 0.54
CA PHE A 131 4.24 -17.15 1.94
C PHE A 131 4.14 -18.46 2.73
N TYR A 132 3.01 -19.17 2.64
CA TYR A 132 2.85 -20.43 3.38
C TYR A 132 3.79 -21.51 2.87
N PHE A 133 4.05 -21.57 1.56
CA PHE A 133 5.05 -22.46 1.02
C PHE A 133 6.44 -22.18 1.60
N GLN A 134 6.87 -20.91 1.62
CA GLN A 134 8.13 -20.50 2.25
C GLN A 134 8.17 -20.88 3.74
N PHE A 135 7.08 -20.64 4.47
CA PHE A 135 6.96 -20.95 5.89
C PHE A 135 7.03 -22.45 6.19
N ILE A 136 6.28 -23.26 5.42
CA ILE A 136 6.25 -24.72 5.55
C ILE A 136 7.63 -25.31 5.23
N VAL A 137 8.25 -24.90 4.12
CA VAL A 137 9.58 -25.40 3.75
C VAL A 137 10.58 -25.09 4.85
N TYR A 138 10.57 -23.87 5.39
CA TYR A 138 11.45 -23.53 6.50
C TYR A 138 11.18 -24.36 7.75
N LEU A 139 9.91 -24.54 8.11
CA LEU A 139 9.52 -25.28 9.32
C LEU A 139 9.96 -26.75 9.28
N PHE A 140 9.85 -27.42 8.13
CA PHE A 140 10.16 -28.85 8.02
C PHE A 140 11.61 -29.15 7.62
N PHE A 141 12.25 -28.25 6.86
CA PHE A 141 13.58 -28.51 6.27
C PHE A 141 14.65 -27.55 6.77
N ALA A 142 14.33 -26.59 7.63
CA ALA A 142 15.22 -25.51 8.08
C ALA A 142 15.88 -24.73 6.92
N HIS A 143 15.25 -24.74 5.74
CA HIS A 143 15.76 -24.11 4.54
C HIS A 143 14.87 -22.93 4.13
N TYR A 144 15.47 -21.75 4.01
CA TYR A 144 14.76 -20.56 3.55
C TYR A 144 14.90 -20.42 2.04
N ILE A 145 13.77 -20.43 1.33
CA ILE A 145 13.72 -20.15 -0.10
C ILE A 145 13.58 -18.64 -0.29
N ASP A 146 14.63 -18.00 -0.81
CA ASP A 146 14.58 -16.60 -1.22
C ASP A 146 14.01 -16.50 -2.65
N PHE A 147 12.73 -16.14 -2.74
CA PHE A 147 12.07 -15.94 -4.03
C PHE A 147 12.43 -14.62 -4.70
N LEU A 148 13.11 -13.71 -4.00
CA LEU A 148 13.39 -12.35 -4.48
C LEU A 148 14.81 -12.24 -5.05
N GLU A 149 15.80 -12.81 -4.36
CA GLU A 149 17.22 -12.74 -4.73
C GLU A 149 17.47 -13.18 -6.19
N PRO A 150 16.88 -14.27 -6.72
CA PRO A 150 17.11 -14.69 -8.10
C PRO A 150 16.69 -13.67 -9.17
N PHE A 151 15.73 -12.80 -8.85
CA PHE A 151 15.22 -11.80 -9.80
C PHE A 151 15.80 -10.41 -9.60
N THR A 152 16.24 -10.09 -8.38
CA THR A 152 16.66 -8.72 -8.02
C THR A 152 18.13 -8.61 -7.67
N GLY A 153 18.81 -9.72 -7.38
CA GLY A 153 20.14 -9.74 -6.78
C GLY A 153 20.18 -9.23 -5.34
N GLN A 154 19.02 -8.94 -4.74
CA GLN A 154 18.91 -8.44 -3.37
C GLN A 154 18.38 -9.54 -2.45
N GLN A 155 19.15 -9.87 -1.42
CA GLN A 155 18.73 -10.80 -0.37
C GLN A 155 17.55 -10.25 0.45
N SER A 156 16.57 -11.11 0.71
CA SER A 156 15.51 -10.85 1.67
C SER A 156 16.07 -10.76 3.10
N ARG A 157 15.48 -9.88 3.92
CA ARG A 157 15.82 -9.70 5.34
C ARG A 157 15.07 -10.71 6.21
N TYR A 158 15.28 -12.00 5.92
CA TYR A 158 14.60 -13.11 6.59
C TYR A 158 15.22 -13.48 7.94
N ASN A 159 16.53 -13.22 8.10
CA ASN A 159 17.25 -13.50 9.33
C ASN A 159 16.88 -12.52 10.44
N ALA A 160 16.40 -13.07 11.57
CA ALA A 160 16.38 -12.39 12.84
C ALA A 160 17.75 -12.57 13.51
N ASN A 161 18.65 -11.60 13.37
CA ASN A 161 20.06 -11.68 13.82
C ASN A 161 20.30 -11.94 15.33
N PHE A 162 19.31 -12.32 16.14
CA PHE A 162 19.42 -12.29 17.61
C PHE A 162 18.78 -13.45 18.38
N ALA A 163 18.30 -14.52 17.73
CA ALA A 163 17.89 -15.72 18.46
C ALA A 163 18.02 -16.98 17.61
N VAL A 164 18.98 -17.84 17.99
CA VAL A 164 19.00 -19.26 17.62
C VAL A 164 18.28 -19.98 18.73
N ILE A 165 17.17 -20.65 18.43
CA ILE A 165 16.44 -21.41 19.44
C ILE A 165 16.41 -22.86 18.97
N GLN A 166 17.09 -23.74 19.71
CA GLN A 166 17.22 -25.17 19.41
C GLN A 166 17.77 -25.49 18.00
N GLY A 167 18.69 -24.65 17.49
CA GLY A 167 19.30 -24.86 16.16
C GLY A 167 18.44 -24.37 14.98
N ILE A 168 17.22 -23.90 15.22
CA ILE A 168 16.38 -23.24 14.21
C ILE A 168 16.50 -21.73 14.42
N HIS A 169 16.98 -21.01 13.40
CA HIS A 169 16.95 -19.55 13.42
C HIS A 169 15.50 -19.07 13.38
N VAL A 170 15.16 -18.02 14.12
CA VAL A 170 13.83 -17.39 13.97
C VAL A 170 13.77 -16.73 12.59
N VAL A 171 13.19 -17.43 11.61
CA VAL A 171 13.04 -16.90 10.26
C VAL A 171 11.76 -16.13 10.11
N ARG A 172 11.87 -15.03 9.39
CA ARG A 172 10.75 -14.15 9.07
C ARG A 172 10.45 -14.31 7.59
N CYS A 173 9.41 -15.06 7.30
CA CYS A 173 8.96 -15.24 5.92
C CYS A 173 8.59 -13.89 5.32
N THR A 174 9.01 -13.68 4.08
CA THR A 174 8.85 -12.42 3.33
C THR A 174 8.00 -12.60 2.07
N GLY A 175 7.67 -13.84 1.70
CA GLY A 175 7.05 -14.15 0.41
C GLY A 175 7.91 -13.67 -0.75
N LEU A 176 7.37 -12.75 -1.56
CA LEU A 176 8.04 -12.14 -2.72
C LEU A 176 8.63 -10.75 -2.41
N PHE A 177 9.03 -10.48 -1.16
CA PHE A 177 9.43 -9.14 -0.75
C PHE A 177 10.76 -9.12 -0.01
N VAL A 178 11.40 -7.95 0.02
CA VAL A 178 12.68 -7.76 0.76
C VAL A 178 12.46 -7.90 2.26
N GLU A 179 11.35 -7.36 2.79
CA GLU A 179 11.09 -7.29 4.22
C GLU A 179 9.74 -7.92 4.59
N PRO A 180 9.63 -8.58 5.76
CA PRO A 180 8.35 -9.09 6.26
C PRO A 180 7.28 -7.99 6.48
N SER A 181 7.70 -6.77 6.85
CA SER A 181 6.80 -5.60 6.95
C SER A 181 6.28 -5.15 5.59
N THR A 182 7.07 -5.30 4.53
CA THR A 182 6.68 -4.97 3.15
C THR A 182 5.62 -5.96 2.67
N TYR A 183 5.86 -7.26 2.87
CA TYR A 183 4.85 -8.31 2.62
C TYR A 183 3.53 -8.01 3.32
N SER A 184 3.60 -7.74 4.62
CA SER A 184 2.41 -7.46 5.43
C SER A 184 1.64 -6.25 4.93
N GLY A 185 2.36 -5.20 4.52
CA GLY A 185 1.76 -4.02 3.90
C GLY A 185 1.00 -4.37 2.62
N VAL A 186 1.62 -5.09 1.69
CA VAL A 186 0.98 -5.48 0.43
C VAL A 186 -0.25 -6.36 0.65
N VAL A 187 -0.15 -7.35 1.54
CA VAL A 187 -1.28 -8.22 1.88
C VAL A 187 -2.41 -7.40 2.51
N LEU A 188 -2.11 -6.47 3.42
CA LEU A 188 -3.12 -5.61 4.04
C LEU A 188 -3.83 -4.71 3.01
N PHE A 189 -3.09 -4.18 2.02
CA PHE A 189 -3.68 -3.44 0.89
C PHE A 189 -4.66 -4.29 0.09
N LEU A 190 -4.25 -5.50 -0.29
CA LEU A 190 -5.07 -6.43 -1.06
C LEU A 190 -6.30 -6.90 -0.27
N VAL A 191 -6.14 -7.17 1.02
CA VAL A 191 -7.24 -7.48 1.94
C VAL A 191 -8.22 -6.32 2.01
N SER A 192 -7.73 -5.08 2.17
CA SER A 192 -8.56 -3.88 2.20
C SER A 192 -9.33 -3.69 0.88
N LEU A 193 -8.66 -3.84 -0.27
CA LEU A 193 -9.31 -3.76 -1.58
C LEU A 193 -10.36 -4.84 -1.79
N LEU A 194 -10.07 -6.07 -1.35
CA LEU A 194 -11.02 -7.18 -1.44
C LEU A 194 -12.26 -6.94 -0.57
N LEU A 195 -12.09 -6.37 0.63
CA LEU A 195 -13.21 -5.98 1.50
C LEU A 195 -14.05 -4.86 0.90
N ILE A 196 -13.41 -3.82 0.34
CA ILE A 196 -14.08 -2.70 -0.32
C ILE A 196 -14.87 -3.17 -1.54
N CYS A 197 -14.30 -4.06 -2.35
CA CYS A 197 -14.89 -4.46 -3.63
C CYS A 197 -15.92 -5.59 -3.50
N ASN A 198 -15.62 -6.59 -2.66
CA ASN A 198 -16.33 -7.87 -2.65
C ASN A 198 -16.96 -8.21 -1.29
N GLY A 199 -16.67 -7.43 -0.25
CA GLY A 199 -17.13 -7.66 1.11
C GLY A 199 -16.47 -8.86 1.80
N PHE A 200 -16.68 -8.95 3.12
CA PHE A 200 -16.05 -9.98 3.96
C PHE A 200 -16.58 -11.40 3.65
N LYS A 201 -17.90 -11.56 3.55
CA LYS A 201 -18.56 -12.88 3.46
C LYS A 201 -18.09 -13.70 2.25
N LYS A 202 -17.90 -13.08 1.09
CA LYS A 202 -17.54 -13.77 -0.16
C LYS A 202 -16.17 -14.45 -0.10
N ASN A 203 -15.22 -13.89 0.66
CA ASN A 203 -13.82 -14.35 0.67
C ASN A 203 -13.32 -14.68 2.08
N ARG A 204 -14.22 -15.00 3.02
CA ARG A 204 -13.90 -15.19 4.44
C ARG A 204 -12.67 -16.05 4.71
N ARG A 205 -12.58 -17.23 4.09
CA ARG A 205 -11.45 -18.16 4.30
C ARG A 205 -10.13 -17.53 3.88
N LEU A 206 -10.08 -16.94 2.68
CA LEU A 206 -8.90 -16.29 2.15
C LEU A 206 -8.45 -15.11 3.03
N LEU A 207 -9.40 -14.30 3.51
CA LEU A 207 -9.12 -13.18 4.42
C LEU A 207 -8.50 -13.66 5.74
N VAL A 208 -9.01 -14.75 6.31
CA VAL A 208 -8.46 -15.35 7.53
C VAL A 208 -7.03 -15.83 7.29
N PHE A 209 -6.77 -16.59 6.22
CA PHE A 209 -5.42 -17.03 5.88
C PHE A 209 -4.45 -15.86 5.63
N ALA A 210 -4.91 -14.80 4.97
CA ALA A 210 -4.12 -13.59 4.75
C ALA A 210 -3.78 -12.86 6.06
N ILE A 211 -4.71 -12.81 7.01
CA ILE A 211 -4.46 -12.20 8.32
C ILE A 211 -3.46 -13.03 9.11
N ILE A 212 -3.63 -14.36 9.15
CA ILE A 212 -2.70 -15.27 9.83
C ILE A 212 -1.29 -15.14 9.22
N SER A 213 -1.17 -15.05 7.88
CA SER A 213 0.14 -14.86 7.25
C SER A 213 0.81 -13.54 7.63
N ILE A 214 0.05 -12.46 7.83
CA ILE A 214 0.60 -11.19 8.36
C ILE A 214 1.17 -11.40 9.78
N PHE A 215 0.46 -12.10 10.67
CA PHE A 215 0.96 -12.39 12.02
C PHE A 215 2.21 -13.26 12.00
N LEU A 216 2.24 -14.30 11.15
CA LEU A 216 3.38 -15.20 11.00
C LEU A 216 4.60 -14.55 10.32
N SER A 217 4.47 -13.32 9.79
CA SER A 217 5.63 -12.54 9.32
C SER A 217 6.55 -12.06 10.47
N PHE A 218 6.06 -12.14 11.71
CA PHE A 218 6.74 -11.72 12.93
C PHE A 218 7.32 -10.29 12.87
N SER A 219 6.68 -9.42 12.10
CA SER A 219 6.97 -7.99 12.04
C SER A 219 6.19 -7.24 13.12
N THR A 220 6.89 -6.61 14.07
CA THR A 220 6.27 -5.92 15.22
C THR A 220 5.22 -4.89 14.79
N ALA A 221 5.53 -4.03 13.82
CA ALA A 221 4.58 -3.05 13.30
C ALA A 221 3.38 -3.70 12.59
N ALA A 222 3.62 -4.79 11.87
CA ALA A 222 2.55 -5.51 11.18
C ALA A 222 1.60 -6.20 12.16
N VAL A 223 2.11 -6.78 13.25
CA VAL A 223 1.31 -7.41 14.30
C VAL A 223 0.41 -6.38 14.99
N ILE A 224 0.92 -5.19 15.29
CA ILE A 224 0.11 -4.10 15.88
C ILE A 224 -0.99 -3.68 14.91
N ILE A 225 -0.64 -3.38 13.66
CA ILE A 225 -1.60 -2.93 12.65
C ILE A 225 -2.65 -4.02 12.36
N ALA A 226 -2.23 -5.29 12.23
CA ALA A 226 -3.12 -6.42 12.00
C ALA A 226 -4.06 -6.67 13.17
N SER A 227 -3.58 -6.58 14.42
CA SER A 227 -4.42 -6.70 15.61
C SER A 227 -5.53 -5.64 15.63
N LEU A 228 -5.17 -4.37 15.40
CA LEU A 228 -6.15 -3.28 15.31
C LEU A 228 -7.13 -3.49 14.14
N PHE A 229 -6.63 -3.96 13.00
CA PHE A 229 -7.45 -4.27 11.82
C PHE A 229 -8.45 -5.41 12.09
N VAL A 230 -8.04 -6.47 12.80
CA VAL A 230 -8.93 -7.57 13.17
C VAL A 230 -9.98 -7.09 14.17
N VAL A 231 -9.60 -6.34 15.21
CA VAL A 231 -10.54 -5.75 16.17
C VAL A 231 -11.59 -4.92 15.43
N TYR A 232 -11.17 -4.11 14.46
CA TYR A 232 -12.10 -3.35 13.62
C TYR A 232 -13.07 -4.24 12.84
N ILE A 233 -12.60 -5.34 12.23
CA ILE A 233 -13.47 -6.30 11.52
C ILE A 233 -14.47 -6.94 12.49
N LEU A 234 -14.04 -7.35 13.69
CA LEU A 234 -14.93 -7.96 14.68
C LEU A 234 -16.07 -7.02 15.06
N ILE A 235 -15.75 -5.76 15.34
CA ILE A 235 -16.72 -4.72 15.71
C ILE A 235 -17.65 -4.42 14.53
N SER A 236 -17.09 -4.18 13.34
CA SER A 236 -17.85 -3.74 12.17
C SER A 236 -18.75 -4.81 11.56
N GLU A 237 -18.35 -6.09 11.65
CA GLU A 237 -19.10 -7.22 11.09
C GLU A 237 -19.81 -8.05 12.19
N ARG A 238 -19.80 -7.58 13.44
CA ARG A 238 -20.45 -8.21 14.62
C ARG A 238 -20.04 -9.67 14.86
N TYR A 239 -18.76 -9.99 14.69
CA TYR A 239 -18.24 -11.33 14.96
C TYR A 239 -17.98 -11.55 16.45
N SER A 240 -18.08 -12.82 16.89
CA SER A 240 -17.76 -13.21 18.27
C SER A 240 -16.27 -13.03 18.56
N LEU A 241 -15.95 -12.43 19.71
CA LEU A 241 -14.58 -12.27 20.24
C LEU A 241 -13.77 -13.58 20.25
N LYS A 242 -14.45 -14.73 20.39
CA LYS A 242 -13.86 -16.08 20.32
C LYS A 242 -13.01 -16.31 19.08
N ALA A 243 -13.42 -15.80 17.92
CA ALA A 243 -12.67 -15.99 16.66
C ALA A 243 -11.30 -15.28 16.68
N TYR A 244 -11.22 -14.11 17.31
CA TYR A 244 -9.96 -13.37 17.48
C TYR A 244 -9.05 -14.05 18.50
N ILE A 245 -9.62 -14.53 19.59
CA ILE A 245 -8.90 -15.33 20.59
C ILE A 245 -8.29 -16.56 19.91
N TYR A 246 -9.03 -17.28 19.05
CA TYR A 246 -8.45 -18.40 18.31
C TYR A 246 -7.34 -18.01 17.34
N ILE A 247 -7.43 -16.86 16.66
CA ILE A 247 -6.35 -16.35 15.79
C ILE A 247 -5.11 -16.01 16.60
N ILE A 248 -5.25 -15.33 17.75
CA ILE A 248 -4.13 -15.02 18.63
C ILE A 248 -3.52 -16.30 19.20
N ILE A 249 -4.35 -17.19 19.77
CA ILE A 249 -3.87 -18.44 20.37
C ILE A 249 -3.17 -19.29 19.32
N SER A 250 -3.73 -19.46 18.12
CA SER A 250 -3.07 -20.21 17.04
C SER A 250 -1.74 -19.57 16.62
N THR A 251 -1.67 -18.25 16.54
CA THR A 251 -0.43 -17.53 16.25
C THR A 251 0.60 -17.73 17.36
N LEU A 252 0.20 -17.61 18.63
CA LEU A 252 1.08 -17.79 19.79
C LEU A 252 1.56 -19.24 19.91
N LEU A 253 0.69 -20.21 19.67
CA LEU A 253 1.06 -21.63 19.63
C LEU A 253 2.04 -21.91 18.49
N LEU A 254 1.78 -21.39 17.28
CA LEU A 254 2.72 -21.51 16.17
C LEU A 254 4.05 -20.82 16.45
N ALA A 255 4.05 -19.66 17.10
CA ALA A 255 5.26 -18.96 17.52
C ALA A 255 6.03 -19.76 18.59
N PHE A 256 5.32 -20.39 19.52
CA PHE A 256 5.89 -21.28 20.53
C PHE A 256 6.55 -22.51 19.90
N PHE A 257 5.87 -23.17 18.97
CA PHE A 257 6.42 -24.33 18.25
C PHE A 257 7.57 -23.95 17.32
N ALA A 258 7.56 -22.74 16.73
CA ALA A 258 8.61 -22.29 15.81
C ALA A 258 9.82 -21.62 16.50
N GLY A 259 9.70 -21.21 17.76
CA GLY A 259 10.66 -20.34 18.43
C GLY A 259 10.95 -20.68 19.88
N GLY A 260 10.72 -21.92 20.31
CA GLY A 260 11.01 -22.39 21.67
C GLY A 260 10.31 -21.59 22.79
N LYS A 261 11.04 -21.16 23.84
CA LYS A 261 10.43 -20.54 25.03
C LYS A 261 9.82 -19.18 24.67
N ILE A 262 8.58 -18.95 25.13
CA ILE A 262 7.83 -17.68 24.94
C ILE A 262 8.65 -16.45 25.36
N ILE A 263 9.48 -16.60 26.39
CA ILE A 263 10.34 -15.55 26.93
C ILE A 263 11.36 -15.07 25.90
N ASP A 264 11.96 -15.97 25.12
CA ASP A 264 12.97 -15.61 24.12
C ASP A 264 12.33 -14.86 22.95
N PHE A 265 11.13 -15.28 22.55
CA PHE A 265 10.32 -14.55 21.57
C PHE A 265 9.95 -13.15 22.07
N TYR A 266 9.53 -13.03 23.33
CA TYR A 266 9.21 -11.73 23.94
C TYR A 266 10.43 -10.81 23.96
N ASN A 267 11.57 -11.28 24.46
CA ASN A 267 12.81 -10.52 24.51
C ASN A 267 13.27 -10.07 23.11
N ALA A 268 13.12 -10.94 22.10
CA ALA A 268 13.43 -10.60 20.72
C ALA A 268 12.49 -9.53 20.15
N GLN A 269 11.20 -9.52 20.52
CA GLN A 269 10.28 -8.47 20.10
C GLN A 269 10.51 -7.15 20.85
N ASP A 270 10.81 -7.21 22.15
CA ASP A 270 11.10 -6.03 22.97
C ASP A 270 12.36 -5.31 22.49
N SER A 271 13.45 -6.04 22.27
CA SER A 271 14.69 -5.49 21.69
C SER A 271 14.44 -4.79 20.35
N ARG A 272 13.64 -5.40 19.47
CA ARG A 272 13.26 -4.80 18.18
C ARG A 272 12.39 -3.56 18.34
N TYR A 273 11.46 -3.60 19.28
CA TYR A 273 10.62 -2.45 19.58
C TYR A 273 11.49 -1.29 20.05
N ASN A 274 12.40 -1.52 21.00
CA ASN A 274 13.28 -0.48 21.54
C ASN A 274 14.21 0.08 20.45
N GLN A 275 14.80 -0.78 19.61
CA GLN A 275 15.67 -0.33 18.52
C GLN A 275 14.90 0.41 17.41
N ALA A 276 13.82 -0.18 16.89
CA ALA A 276 13.09 0.35 15.74
C ALA A 276 12.20 1.55 16.12
N SER A 277 11.54 1.51 17.28
CA SER A 277 10.71 2.62 17.75
C SER A 277 11.57 3.82 18.15
N GLY A 278 12.76 3.61 18.73
CA GLY A 278 13.72 4.68 18.98
C GLY A 278 14.11 5.43 17.71
N LEU A 279 14.40 4.71 16.62
CA LEU A 279 14.72 5.31 15.32
C LEU A 279 13.53 6.05 14.69
N ARG A 280 12.30 5.56 14.85
CA ARG A 280 11.07 6.24 14.37
C ARG A 280 10.75 7.49 15.19
N TYR A 281 10.91 7.43 16.51
CA TYR A 281 10.70 8.58 17.38
C TYR A 281 11.69 9.70 17.05
N ARG A 282 12.99 9.37 16.91
CA ARG A 282 14.02 10.33 16.47
C ARG A 282 13.71 10.92 15.10
N PHE A 283 13.17 10.14 14.16
CA PHE A 283 12.72 10.68 12.89
C PHE A 283 11.63 11.74 13.06
N ILE A 284 10.61 11.45 13.86
CA ILE A 284 9.51 12.40 14.15
C ILE A 284 10.06 13.66 14.81
N GLU A 285 10.97 13.52 15.78
CA GLU A 285 11.65 14.62 16.45
C GLU A 285 12.43 15.51 15.46
N VAL A 286 13.21 14.90 14.56
CA VAL A 286 13.96 15.66 13.54
C VAL A 286 13.03 16.37 12.56
N VAL A 287 11.88 15.77 12.21
CA VAL A 287 10.89 16.41 11.33
C VAL A 287 10.15 17.56 12.04
N LEU A 288 9.85 17.42 13.33
CA LEU A 288 9.23 18.46 14.15
C LEU A 288 10.15 19.66 14.36
N ASN A 289 11.45 19.42 14.56
CA ASN A 289 12.45 20.45 14.86
C ASN A 289 13.13 21.02 13.60
N ARG A 290 12.42 21.04 12.46
CA ARG A 290 12.92 21.65 11.22
C ARG A 290 12.83 23.17 11.29
N ASN A 291 13.71 23.85 10.55
CA ASN A 291 13.58 25.28 10.30
C ASN A 291 12.25 25.57 9.59
N ASN A 292 11.62 26.71 9.90
CA ASN A 292 10.28 27.08 9.42
C ASN A 292 10.13 26.95 7.88
N ASP A 293 11.14 27.36 7.12
CA ASP A 293 11.11 27.29 5.65
C ASP A 293 11.08 25.84 5.14
N GLU A 294 11.85 24.94 5.76
CA GLU A 294 11.90 23.53 5.39
C GLU A 294 10.69 22.75 5.92
N ALA A 295 10.11 23.21 7.04
CA ALA A 295 8.84 22.72 7.55
C ALA A 295 7.67 23.11 6.64
N LEU A 296 7.69 24.30 6.04
CA LEU A 296 6.64 24.77 5.13
C LEU A 296 6.76 24.17 3.73
N PHE A 297 7.97 24.23 3.14
CA PHE A 297 8.25 23.77 1.78
C PHE A 297 9.51 22.89 1.74
N ALA A 298 9.35 21.63 2.11
CA ALA A 298 10.41 20.62 1.96
C ALA A 298 10.85 20.44 0.49
N LYS A 299 11.90 19.63 0.25
CA LYS A 299 12.56 19.53 -1.07
C LYS A 299 11.74 18.81 -2.16
N GLY A 300 10.56 18.27 -1.85
CA GLY A 300 9.62 17.71 -2.82
C GLY A 300 9.87 16.24 -3.19
N ALA A 301 9.32 15.81 -4.33
CA ALA A 301 9.28 14.40 -4.71
C ALA A 301 10.68 13.79 -4.92
N PHE A 302 11.55 14.49 -5.65
CA PHE A 302 12.84 14.00 -6.14
C PHE A 302 13.99 14.06 -5.12
N ALA A 303 13.84 14.79 -4.02
CA ALA A 303 14.94 15.05 -3.09
C ALA A 303 14.50 14.92 -1.63
N LEU A 304 15.47 15.05 -0.73
CA LEU A 304 15.28 15.23 0.70
C LEU A 304 16.28 16.28 1.20
N GLU A 305 16.01 16.86 2.37
CA GLU A 305 17.00 17.70 3.07
C GLU A 305 18.26 16.89 3.38
N ASN A 306 19.44 17.50 3.19
CA ASN A 306 20.72 16.82 3.37
C ASN A 306 20.88 16.26 4.81
N LYS A 307 20.44 17.02 5.83
CA LYS A 307 20.46 16.58 7.23
C LYS A 307 19.68 15.28 7.45
N LEU A 308 18.47 15.20 6.91
CA LEU A 308 17.66 13.99 7.00
C LEU A 308 18.23 12.84 6.17
N ALA A 309 18.69 13.15 4.97
CA ALA A 309 19.28 12.18 4.08
C ALA A 309 20.46 11.48 4.73
N LEU A 310 21.43 12.25 5.26
CA LEU A 310 22.58 11.73 6.00
C LEU A 310 22.16 10.95 7.25
N SER A 311 21.14 11.41 7.97
CA SER A 311 20.63 10.73 9.16
C SER A 311 19.98 9.37 8.84
N THR A 312 19.34 9.23 7.67
CA THR A 312 18.74 7.96 7.20
C THR A 312 19.74 6.97 6.62
N THR A 313 20.85 7.45 6.04
CA THR A 313 21.92 6.61 5.47
C THR A 313 22.96 6.22 6.52
N GLY A 314 23.18 7.10 7.51
CA GLY A 314 24.20 6.96 8.57
C GLY A 314 25.60 7.30 8.09
N ASP A 315 26.46 7.75 9.02
CA ASP A 315 27.92 7.71 8.84
C ASP A 315 28.39 6.29 9.18
N ASN A 316 29.15 5.65 8.29
CA ASN A 316 29.64 4.26 8.43
C ASN A 316 28.54 3.19 8.65
N GLY A 317 27.32 3.43 8.13
CA GLY A 317 26.20 2.48 8.18
C GLY A 317 25.36 2.52 9.47
N ASN A 318 25.72 3.35 10.44
CA ASN A 318 24.93 3.55 11.66
C ASN A 318 23.86 4.62 11.44
N LYS A 319 22.65 4.17 11.10
CA LYS A 319 21.48 5.04 10.91
C LYS A 319 21.08 5.69 12.23
N SER A 320 20.92 7.01 12.25
CA SER A 320 20.47 7.75 13.43
C SER A 320 18.94 7.89 13.50
N ILE A 321 18.27 7.78 12.34
CA ILE A 321 16.80 7.81 12.21
C ILE A 321 16.29 6.66 11.33
N ALA A 322 15.01 6.34 11.47
CA ALA A 322 14.35 5.34 10.64
C ALA A 322 14.23 5.82 9.17
N SER A 323 14.07 4.86 8.24
CA SER A 323 13.69 5.19 6.86
C SER A 323 12.39 6.00 6.84
N LEU A 324 12.27 6.95 5.92
CA LEU A 324 11.08 7.81 5.77
C LEU A 324 9.77 6.99 5.72
N ASN A 325 9.82 5.86 5.01
CA ASN A 325 8.65 5.01 4.79
C ASN A 325 8.26 4.22 6.05
N ASP A 326 9.18 4.05 6.99
CA ASP A 326 8.96 3.23 8.19
C ASP A 326 8.02 3.89 9.22
N SER A 327 7.71 5.18 9.01
CA SER A 327 6.90 6.00 9.91
C SER A 327 5.46 6.21 9.40
N GLY A 328 5.11 5.60 8.26
CA GLY A 328 3.79 5.76 7.64
C GLY A 328 3.65 7.01 6.78
N LEU A 329 2.54 7.06 6.03
CA LEU A 329 2.31 8.00 4.94
C LEU A 329 2.26 9.46 5.39
N LEU A 330 1.67 9.76 6.56
CA LEU A 330 1.57 11.14 7.07
C LEU A 330 2.97 11.75 7.25
N PHE A 331 3.83 11.06 8.00
CA PHE A 331 5.18 11.55 8.26
C PHE A 331 6.07 11.47 7.01
N PHE A 332 5.84 10.49 6.12
CA PHE A 332 6.49 10.45 4.81
C PHE A 332 6.16 11.71 3.98
N LEU A 333 4.87 12.07 3.88
CA LEU A 333 4.42 13.23 3.12
C LEU A 333 4.91 14.53 3.76
N TRP A 334 4.85 14.63 5.09
CA TRP A 334 5.41 15.77 5.80
C TRP A 334 6.90 15.90 5.53
N ALA A 335 7.65 14.80 5.58
CA ALA A 335 9.08 14.87 5.38
C ALA A 335 9.48 15.24 3.94
N LYS A 336 8.64 14.88 2.96
CA LYS A 336 8.86 15.16 1.53
C LYS A 336 8.35 16.54 1.09
N PHE A 337 7.23 16.99 1.63
CA PHE A 337 6.50 18.18 1.15
C PHE A 337 6.24 19.25 2.20
N GLY A 338 6.69 19.07 3.45
CA GLY A 338 6.41 20.02 4.53
C GLY A 338 4.92 20.02 4.93
N PHE A 339 4.40 21.15 5.39
CA PHE A 339 2.99 21.32 5.75
C PHE A 339 2.04 21.09 4.57
N LEU A 340 2.48 21.30 3.32
CA LEU A 340 1.70 20.91 2.15
C LEU A 340 1.44 19.41 2.11
N GLY A 341 2.38 18.59 2.58
CA GLY A 341 2.22 17.14 2.68
C GLY A 341 1.16 16.73 3.70
N ILE A 342 1.11 17.42 4.85
CA ILE A 342 0.07 17.20 5.87
C ILE A 342 -1.30 17.62 5.31
N PHE A 343 -1.39 18.79 4.70
CA PHE A 343 -2.62 19.27 4.07
C PHE A 343 -3.12 18.28 3.01
N TYR A 344 -2.21 17.78 2.17
CA TYR A 344 -2.52 16.75 1.19
C TYR A 344 -3.01 15.45 1.85
N PHE A 345 -2.37 14.98 2.93
CA PHE A 345 -2.86 13.81 3.68
C PHE A 345 -4.28 14.02 4.23
N VAL A 346 -4.58 15.19 4.78
CA VAL A 346 -5.93 15.54 5.26
C VAL A 346 -6.94 15.50 4.11
N ILE A 347 -6.61 16.05 2.93
CA ILE A 347 -7.46 15.95 1.74
C ILE A 347 -7.72 14.48 1.38
N LEU A 348 -6.70 13.63 1.41
CA LEU A 348 -6.86 12.19 1.16
C LEU A 348 -7.81 11.55 2.20
N CYS A 349 -7.67 11.87 3.49
CA CYS A 349 -8.58 11.40 4.53
C CYS A 349 -10.02 11.85 4.29
N LEU A 350 -10.23 13.15 4.02
CA LEU A 350 -11.57 13.70 3.74
C LEU A 350 -12.18 13.05 2.49
N TRP A 351 -11.35 12.74 1.50
CA TRP A 351 -11.78 12.05 0.29
C TRP A 351 -12.26 10.63 0.60
N GLN A 352 -11.51 9.88 1.41
CA GLN A 352 -11.90 8.53 1.81
C GLN A 352 -13.17 8.55 2.66
N LEU A 353 -13.30 9.53 3.57
CA LEU A 353 -14.48 9.72 4.39
C LEU A 353 -15.74 9.98 3.55
N LYS A 354 -15.62 10.80 2.50
CA LYS A 354 -16.71 11.07 1.54
C LYS A 354 -17.17 9.80 0.81
N SER A 355 -16.27 8.84 0.59
CA SER A 355 -16.58 7.57 -0.05
C SER A 355 -17.30 6.60 0.91
N SER A 356 -16.72 6.38 2.10
CA SER A 356 -17.41 5.78 3.26
C SER A 356 -16.53 5.85 4.52
N ARG A 357 -17.14 5.79 5.71
CA ARG A 357 -16.38 5.64 6.98
C ARG A 357 -15.49 4.39 6.99
N LYS A 358 -15.95 3.29 6.38
CA LYS A 358 -15.14 2.05 6.26
C LYS A 358 -13.87 2.29 5.42
N ASN A 359 -13.99 3.04 4.32
CA ASN A 359 -12.86 3.37 3.46
C ASN A 359 -11.82 4.25 4.17
N LEU A 360 -12.26 5.22 4.98
CA LEU A 360 -11.33 6.00 5.80
C LEU A 360 -10.54 5.10 6.75
N VAL A 361 -11.20 4.20 7.47
CA VAL A 361 -10.52 3.30 8.40
C VAL A 361 -9.52 2.39 7.69
N PHE A 362 -9.90 1.79 6.55
CA PHE A 362 -8.98 0.99 5.74
C PHE A 362 -7.82 1.82 5.20
N PHE A 363 -8.07 3.05 4.76
CA PHE A 363 -7.03 3.97 4.32
C PHE A 363 -6.06 4.29 5.45
N LEU A 364 -6.54 4.53 6.67
CA LEU A 364 -5.69 4.79 7.83
C LEU A 364 -4.77 3.58 8.11
N PHE A 365 -5.31 2.37 8.15
CA PHE A 365 -4.50 1.15 8.33
C PHE A 365 -3.43 0.98 7.26
N VAL A 366 -3.82 1.15 6.00
CA VAL A 366 -2.93 1.10 4.85
C VAL A 366 -1.86 2.20 4.92
N SER A 367 -2.25 3.42 5.32
CA SER A 367 -1.36 4.57 5.43
C SER A 367 -0.33 4.42 6.55
N SER A 368 -0.61 3.60 7.58
CA SER A 368 0.35 3.28 8.63
C SER A 368 1.40 2.25 8.21
N THR A 369 1.27 1.64 7.02
CA THR A 369 2.25 0.70 6.49
C THR A 369 3.42 1.42 5.80
N LYS A 370 4.46 0.65 5.42
CA LYS A 370 5.64 1.17 4.72
C LYS A 370 5.43 1.51 3.24
N VAL A 371 4.22 1.33 2.71
CA VAL A 371 3.96 1.53 1.28
C VAL A 371 3.85 3.03 0.99
N THR A 372 4.68 3.54 0.09
CA THR A 372 4.67 4.96 -0.31
C THR A 372 3.53 5.25 -1.28
N ILE A 373 3.14 6.52 -1.37
CA ILE A 373 2.16 6.97 -2.38
C ILE A 373 2.70 6.87 -3.81
N PHE A 374 4.03 6.87 -3.96
CA PHE A 374 4.72 6.71 -5.24
C PHE A 374 4.93 5.23 -5.57
N CYS A 375 3.87 4.45 -5.45
CA CYS A 375 3.90 3.02 -5.70
C CYS A 375 2.64 2.62 -6.49
N PRO A 376 2.75 1.74 -7.50
CA PRO A 376 1.60 1.26 -8.25
C PRO A 376 0.51 0.63 -7.38
N LEU A 377 0.87 0.04 -6.23
CA LEU A 377 -0.10 -0.49 -5.28
C LEU A 377 -0.99 0.61 -4.67
N PHE A 378 -0.41 1.79 -4.40
CA PHE A 378 -1.16 2.94 -3.92
C PHE A 378 -2.06 3.51 -5.03
N VAL A 379 -1.56 3.56 -6.27
CA VAL A 379 -2.34 3.93 -7.46
C VAL A 379 -3.55 3.02 -7.62
N LEU A 380 -3.36 1.70 -7.48
CA LEU A 380 -4.42 0.70 -7.53
C LEU A 380 -5.45 0.89 -6.40
N TYR A 381 -4.99 1.18 -5.18
CA TYR A 381 -5.90 1.45 -4.06
C TYR A 381 -6.76 2.70 -4.31
N PHE A 382 -6.13 3.79 -4.75
CA PHE A 382 -6.86 5.01 -5.04
C PHE A 382 -7.73 4.89 -6.28
N SER A 383 -7.38 4.14 -7.32
CA SER A 383 -8.23 4.05 -8.51
C SER A 383 -9.65 3.56 -8.19
N PHE A 384 -9.80 2.78 -7.12
CA PHE A 384 -11.07 2.24 -6.61
C PHE A 384 -11.79 3.10 -5.59
N THR A 385 -11.02 3.75 -4.73
CA THR A 385 -11.57 4.55 -3.63
C THR A 385 -11.79 6.00 -4.02
N ALA A 386 -11.05 6.45 -5.03
CA ALA A 386 -11.20 7.74 -5.69
C ALA A 386 -12.60 7.87 -6.29
N PHE A 387 -13.17 9.07 -6.12
CA PHE A 387 -14.51 9.49 -6.54
C PHE A 387 -15.34 8.35 -7.12
N LYS A 388 -16.04 7.59 -6.26
CA LYS A 388 -17.28 6.96 -6.72
C LYS A 388 -18.09 8.08 -7.31
N ASP A 389 -18.50 7.94 -8.57
CA ASP A 389 -19.22 8.98 -9.27
C ASP A 389 -20.30 9.54 -8.35
N ILE A 390 -20.03 10.74 -7.83
CA ILE A 390 -21.09 11.68 -7.61
C ILE A 390 -21.55 11.90 -9.03
N ASN A 391 -22.52 11.11 -9.48
CA ASN A 391 -23.24 11.45 -10.68
C ASN A 391 -23.74 12.86 -10.38
N LEU A 392 -23.08 13.87 -10.94
CA LEU A 392 -23.51 15.25 -10.77
C LEU A 392 -24.96 15.35 -11.25
N LEU A 393 -25.36 14.54 -12.22
CA LEU A 393 -26.74 14.29 -12.64
C LEU A 393 -27.64 13.71 -11.54
N ASP A 394 -27.13 12.82 -10.68
CA ASP A 394 -27.89 12.20 -9.58
C ASP A 394 -27.96 13.10 -8.35
N VAL A 395 -26.98 13.99 -8.17
CA VAL A 395 -27.07 15.09 -7.20
C VAL A 395 -28.00 16.19 -7.72
N TYR A 396 -27.94 16.52 -9.00
CA TYR A 396 -28.79 17.52 -9.63
C TYR A 396 -30.26 17.05 -9.70
N SER A 397 -30.51 15.77 -10.00
CA SER A 397 -31.85 15.19 -9.97
C SER A 397 -32.44 15.21 -8.56
N ARG A 398 -31.64 14.85 -7.54
CA ARG A 398 -32.05 14.95 -6.13
C ARG A 398 -32.34 16.40 -5.74
N LEU A 399 -31.45 17.34 -6.05
CA LEU A 399 -31.67 18.76 -5.76
C LEU A 399 -32.93 19.31 -6.44
N ARG A 400 -33.21 18.89 -7.67
CA ARG A 400 -34.42 19.26 -8.41
C ARG A 400 -35.68 18.68 -7.78
N GLN A 401 -35.68 17.40 -7.39
CA GLN A 401 -36.81 16.79 -6.67
C GLN A 401 -37.07 17.48 -5.34
N THR A 402 -36.03 17.87 -4.59
CA THR A 402 -36.20 18.61 -3.33
C THR A 402 -36.84 19.98 -3.57
N GLN A 403 -36.43 20.69 -4.63
CA GLN A 403 -37.02 22.00 -5.00
C GLN A 403 -38.48 21.89 -5.50
N GLU A 404 -38.83 20.83 -6.24
CA GLU A 404 -40.20 20.58 -6.68
C GLU A 404 -41.11 20.24 -5.48
N SER A 405 -40.63 19.42 -4.54
CA SER A 405 -41.36 19.10 -3.30
C SER A 405 -41.58 20.31 -2.38
N SER A 406 -40.64 21.26 -2.33
CA SER A 406 -40.80 22.47 -1.52
C SER A 406 -41.79 23.45 -2.16
N LYS A 407 -41.87 23.49 -3.50
CA LYS A 407 -42.86 24.28 -4.22
C LYS A 407 -44.28 23.73 -4.06
N GLU A 408 -44.45 22.40 -4.02
CA GLU A 408 -45.76 21.79 -3.74
C GLU A 408 -46.22 22.05 -2.30
N LYS A 409 -45.32 21.93 -1.31
CA LYS A 409 -45.64 22.27 0.09
C LYS A 409 -46.08 23.73 0.25
N ASN A 410 -45.36 24.68 -0.37
CA ASN A 410 -45.73 26.09 -0.29
C ASN A 410 -47.06 26.41 -1.01
N LYS A 411 -47.49 25.60 -1.99
CA LYS A 411 -48.83 25.75 -2.60
C LYS A 411 -49.95 25.24 -1.69
N LEU A 412 -49.69 24.20 -0.90
CA LEU A 412 -50.64 23.64 0.05
C LEU A 412 -50.81 24.48 1.31
N GLU A 413 -49.83 25.31 1.68
CA GLU A 413 -49.94 26.24 2.82
C GLU A 413 -50.63 27.57 2.47
N VAL A 414 -50.87 27.84 1.18
CA VAL A 414 -51.53 29.06 0.68
C VAL A 414 -53.00 28.82 0.32
N LEU A 415 -53.43 27.55 0.28
CA LEU A 415 -54.83 27.12 0.18
C LEU A 415 -55.37 26.77 1.56
#